data_AF-A0A1F4BCP8-F1
#
_entry.id   AF-A0A1F4BCP8-F1
#
_cell.length_a   1.000
_cell.length_b   1.000
_cell.length_c   1.000
_cell.angle_alpha   90.00
_cell.angle_beta   90.00
_cell.angle_gamma   90.00
#
_symmetry.space_group_name_H-M   'P 1'
#
loop_
_entity.id
_entity.type
_entity.pdbx_description
1 polymer ?
#
loop_
_entity_poly.entity_id
_entity_poly.type
_entity_poly.pdbx_seq_one_letter_code
_entity_poly.pdbx_strand_id
1 'polypeptide(L)'
;MRTTVRVDDETLERLKAQARKEKVSLTRLLNRALKAGLQAGSARRREQPAYREQVHSMGAPRIALDKALALAAALEDEEIVRELALRK
;
A
#
# COMPACT_ATOMS: atom_id res chain seq x y z
N MET A 1 35.10 10.83 12.26
CA MET A 1 35.37 12.19 11.79
C MET A 1 34.75 13.19 12.76
N ARG A 2 35.44 14.31 13.06
CA ARG A 2 34.88 15.38 13.89
C ARG A 2 34.28 16.44 12.97
N THR A 3 33.00 16.71 13.15
CA THR A 3 32.25 17.66 12.33
C THR A 3 31.48 18.60 13.26
N THR A 4 31.43 19.88 12.91
CA THR A 4 30.64 20.88 13.63
C THR A 4 29.31 21.06 12.90
N VAL A 5 28.20 20.92 13.61
CA VAL A 5 26.84 21.03 13.04
C VAL A 5 26.08 22.07 13.87
N ARG A 6 25.34 22.95 13.21
CA ARG A 6 24.43 23.89 13.89
C ARG A 6 23.11 23.18 14.15
N VAL A 7 22.62 23.28 15.39
CA VAL A 7 21.36 22.71 15.87
C VAL A 7 20.68 23.80 16.68
N ASP A 8 19.37 23.94 16.55
CA ASP A 8 18.58 24.87 17.36
C ASP A 8 18.57 24.45 18.84
N ASP A 9 18.35 25.43 19.72
CA ASP A 9 18.42 25.24 21.17
C ASP A 9 17.38 24.22 21.67
N GLU A 10 16.18 24.23 21.09
CA GLU A 10 15.11 23.30 21.45
C GLU A 10 15.50 21.84 21.16
N THR A 11 16.01 21.58 19.97
CA THR A 11 16.46 20.25 19.56
C THR A 11 17.67 19.78 20.39
N LEU A 12 18.58 20.69 20.72
CA LEU A 12 19.73 20.38 21.57
C LEU A 12 19.30 19.95 22.98
N GLU A 13 18.35 20.65 23.60
CA GLU A 13 17.85 20.30 24.94
C GLU A 13 17.09 18.96 24.93
N ARG A 14 16.28 18.71 23.90
CA ARG A 14 15.61 17.40 23.71
C ARG A 14 16.61 16.27 23.58
N LEU A 15 17.68 16.44 22.80
CA LEU A 15 18.74 15.44 22.65
C LEU A 15 19.49 15.20 23.96
N LYS A 16 19.80 16.26 24.73
CA LYS A 16 20.44 16.12 26.05
C LYS A 16 19.56 15.34 27.03
N ALA A 17 18.27 15.67 27.10
CA ALA A 17 17.32 14.99 27.97
C ALA A 17 17.22 13.49 27.62
N GLN A 18 17.12 13.18 26.34
CA GLN A 18 17.06 11.79 25.86
C GLN A 18 18.38 11.03 26.14
N ALA A 19 19.54 11.68 25.94
CA ALA A 19 20.84 11.07 26.20
C ALA A 19 21.01 10.71 27.69
N ARG A 20 20.55 11.58 28.59
CA ARG A 20 20.53 11.31 30.04
C ARG A 20 19.61 10.14 30.38
N LYS A 21 18.40 10.11 29.81
CA LYS A 21 17.42 9.03 30.02
C LYS A 21 17.97 7.67 29.59
N GLU A 22 18.68 7.63 28.46
CA GLU A 22 19.26 6.41 27.90
C GLU A 22 20.67 6.08 28.42
N LYS A 23 21.26 6.93 29.27
CA LYS A 23 22.64 6.80 29.79
C LYS A 23 23.69 6.64 28.67
N VAL A 24 23.51 7.37 27.56
CA VAL A 24 24.46 7.39 26.43
C VAL A 24 25.04 8.79 26.23
N SER A 25 26.18 8.88 25.57
CA SER A 25 26.75 10.19 25.22
C SER A 25 25.89 10.92 24.19
N LEU A 26 25.86 12.25 24.29
CA LEU A 26 25.15 13.12 23.34
C LEU A 26 25.59 12.85 21.89
N THR A 27 26.89 12.66 21.65
CA THR A 27 27.44 12.33 20.34
C THR A 27 26.93 11.01 19.79
N ARG A 28 26.81 9.98 20.64
CA ARG A 28 26.29 8.67 20.23
C ARG A 28 24.81 8.76 19.88
N LEU A 29 24.03 9.48 20.68
CA LEU A 29 22.62 9.71 20.41
C LEU A 29 22.41 10.51 19.12
N LEU A 30 23.17 11.59 18.92
CA LEU A 30 23.10 12.42 17.72
C LEU A 30 23.37 11.58 16.46
N ASN A 31 24.44 10.78 16.46
CA ASN A 31 24.75 9.90 15.35
C ASN A 31 23.65 8.85 15.12
N ARG A 32 23.03 8.31 16.18
CA ARG A 32 21.92 7.37 16.05
C ARG A 32 20.68 8.05 15.45
N ALA A 33 20.34 9.24 15.93
CA ALA A 33 19.22 10.03 15.43
C ALA A 33 19.40 10.38 13.95
N LEU A 34 20.60 10.81 13.55
CA LEU A 34 20.93 11.09 12.15
C LEU A 34 20.80 9.84 11.27
N LYS A 35 21.32 8.68 11.70
CA LYS A 35 21.17 7.41 10.97
C LYS A 35 19.70 7.03 10.80
N ALA A 36 18.91 7.12 11.86
CA ALA A 36 17.48 6.82 11.81
C ALA A 36 16.73 7.80 10.90
N GLY A 37 17.07 9.09 10.96
CA GLY A 37 16.50 10.12 10.10
C GLY A 37 16.81 9.90 8.61
N LEU A 38 18.04 9.53 8.28
CA LEU A 38 18.43 9.18 6.91
C LEU A 38 17.71 7.93 6.40
N GLN A 39 17.51 6.92 7.26
CA GLN A 39 16.74 5.72 6.89
C GLN A 39 15.24 6.02 6.73
N ALA A 40 14.65 6.82 7.63
CA ALA A 40 13.26 7.24 7.54
C ALA A 40 13.00 8.16 6.33
N GLY A 41 13.97 9.03 6.00
CA GLY A 41 13.97 9.83 4.79
C GLY A 41 14.11 8.99 3.52
N SER A 42 14.92 7.93 3.55
CA SER A 42 14.99 6.93 2.46
C SER A 42 13.73 6.08 2.37
N ALA A 43 12.95 5.96 3.45
CA ALA A 43 11.68 5.26 3.47
C ALA A 43 10.51 6.16 2.97
N ARG A 44 10.71 7.47 2.79
CA ARG A 44 9.79 8.29 1.99
C ARG A 44 9.84 7.78 0.56
N ARG A 45 8.70 7.22 0.12
CA ARG A 45 8.50 6.40 -1.09
C ARG A 45 9.08 4.99 -1.02
N ARG A 46 8.73 4.21 0.00
CA ARG A 46 8.01 2.99 -0.39
C ARG A 46 6.64 3.48 -0.83
N GLU A 47 6.51 3.83 -2.11
CA GLU A 47 5.20 3.94 -2.74
C GLU A 47 4.49 2.65 -2.33
N GLN A 48 3.47 2.76 -1.47
CA GLN A 48 2.63 1.60 -1.24
C GLN A 48 2.20 1.16 -2.64
N PRO A 49 2.50 -0.09 -3.04
CA PRO A 49 2.15 -0.52 -4.38
C PRO A 49 0.67 -0.22 -4.55
N ALA A 50 0.31 0.43 -5.67
CA ALA A 50 -1.07 0.75 -5.96
C ALA A 50 -1.90 -0.52 -5.76
N TYR A 51 -3.05 -0.39 -5.08
CA TYR A 51 -3.93 -1.52 -4.87
C TYR A 51 -4.26 -2.18 -6.22
N ARG A 52 -4.08 -3.50 -6.30
CA ARG A 52 -4.40 -4.29 -7.49
C ARG A 52 -5.43 -5.33 -7.10
N GLU A 53 -6.50 -5.40 -7.89
CA GLU A 53 -7.49 -6.46 -7.77
C GLU A 53 -6.87 -7.81 -8.14
N GLN A 54 -7.30 -8.85 -7.43
CA GLN A 54 -6.83 -10.20 -7.68
C GLN A 54 -7.61 -10.80 -8.85
N VAL A 55 -6.91 -11.08 -9.95
CA VAL A 55 -7.52 -11.72 -11.13
C VAL A 55 -7.56 -13.23 -10.96
N HIS A 56 -8.66 -13.84 -11.41
CA HIS A 56 -8.84 -15.28 -11.47
C HIS A 56 -8.98 -15.74 -12.92
N SER A 57 -8.35 -16.88 -13.25
CA SER A 57 -8.45 -17.45 -14.59
C SER A 57 -9.85 -18.04 -14.81
N MET A 58 -10.57 -17.49 -15.78
CA MET A 58 -11.88 -18.00 -16.23
C MET A 58 -11.74 -19.07 -17.33
N GLY A 59 -10.51 -19.41 -17.73
CA GLY A 59 -10.23 -20.33 -18.84
C GLY A 59 -10.51 -19.73 -20.21
N ALA A 60 -10.51 -20.58 -21.24
CA ALA A 60 -10.85 -20.18 -22.61
C ALA A 60 -12.37 -20.24 -22.81
N PRO A 61 -12.99 -19.23 -23.44
CA PRO A 61 -14.41 -19.25 -23.74
C PRO A 61 -14.73 -20.36 -24.73
N ARG A 62 -15.82 -21.10 -24.48
CA ARG A 62 -16.30 -22.17 -25.36
C ARG A 62 -17.17 -21.66 -26.52
N ILE A 63 -17.57 -20.39 -26.45
CA ILE A 63 -18.45 -19.72 -27.40
C ILE A 63 -17.90 -18.32 -27.71
N ALA A 64 -18.25 -17.76 -28.86
CA ALA A 64 -17.83 -16.41 -29.23
C ALA A 64 -18.49 -15.37 -28.30
N LEU A 65 -17.66 -14.55 -27.64
CA LEU A 65 -18.11 -13.52 -26.70
C LEU A 65 -18.09 -12.10 -27.30
N ASP A 66 -17.83 -11.96 -28.61
CA ASP A 66 -17.75 -10.67 -29.31
C ASP A 66 -19.04 -9.83 -29.18
N LYS A 67 -20.17 -10.48 -28.87
CA LYS A 67 -21.47 -9.84 -28.59
C LYS A 67 -22.08 -10.35 -27.28
N ALA A 68 -21.30 -10.37 -26.20
CA ALA A 68 -21.71 -10.92 -24.91
C ALA A 68 -23.06 -10.41 -24.37
N LEU A 69 -23.39 -9.13 -24.57
CA LEU A 69 -24.67 -8.57 -24.12
C LEU A 69 -25.88 -9.15 -24.88
N ALA A 70 -25.76 -9.33 -26.19
CA ALA A 70 -26.82 -9.93 -26.99
C ALA A 70 -27.00 -11.41 -26.66
N LEU A 71 -25.90 -12.12 -26.41
CA LEU A 71 -25.93 -13.49 -25.92
C LEU A 71 -26.61 -13.59 -24.56
N ALA A 72 -26.30 -12.69 -23.63
CA ALA A 72 -26.92 -12.67 -22.30
C ALA A 72 -28.42 -12.43 -22.38
N ALA A 73 -28.88 -11.50 -23.22
CA ALA A 73 -30.30 -11.23 -23.43
C ALA A 73 -31.04 -12.46 -23.99
N ALA A 74 -30.46 -13.15 -24.97
CA ALA A 74 -31.07 -14.36 -25.53
C ALA A 74 -31.18 -15.49 -24.48
N LEU A 75 -30.15 -15.69 -23.65
CA LEU A 75 -30.18 -16.68 -22.57
C LEU A 75 -31.23 -16.34 -21.50
N GLU A 76 -31.41 -15.06 -21.21
CA GLU A 76 -32.43 -14.57 -20.28
C GLU A 76 -33.84 -14.81 -20.83
N ASP A 77 -34.08 -14.49 -22.11
CA ASP A 77 -35.36 -14.74 -22.79
C ASP A 77 -35.71 -16.24 -22.80
N GLU A 78 -34.74 -17.11 -23.09
CA GLU A 78 -34.91 -18.57 -23.08
C GLU A 78 -35.35 -19.08 -21.69
N GLU A 79 -34.72 -18.59 -20.61
CA GLU A 79 -35.06 -19.01 -19.25
C GLU A 79 -36.43 -18.43 -18.81
N ILE A 80 -36.78 -17.20 -19.19
CA ILE A 80 -38.11 -16.62 -18.93
C ILE A 80 -39.21 -17.48 -19.57
N VAL A 81 -39.05 -17.87 -20.83
CA VAL A 81 -40.02 -18.72 -21.55
C VAL A 81 -40.16 -20.07 -20.85
N ARG A 82 -39.05 -20.65 -20.39
CA ARG A 82 -39.03 -21.90 -19.64
C ARG A 82 -39.80 -21.78 -18.33
N GLU A 83 -39.56 -20.74 -17.54
CA GLU A 83 -40.28 -20.50 -16.29
C GLU A 83 -41.78 -20.33 -16.51
N LEU A 84 -42.19 -19.59 -17.55
CA LEU A 84 -43.59 -19.40 -17.89
C LEU A 84 -44.28 -20.72 -18.31
N ALA A 85 -43.56 -21.59 -19.03
CA ALA A 85 -44.07 -22.91 -19.41
C ALA A 85 -44.26 -23.85 -18.21
N LEU A 86 -43.41 -23.74 -17.18
CA LEU A 86 -43.48 -24.51 -15.93
C LEU A 86 -44.57 -24.03 -14.96
N ARG A 87 -45.11 -22.81 -15.15
CA ARG A 87 -46.21 -22.23 -14.36
C ARG A 87 -47.62 -22.56 -14.91
N LYS A 88 -47.70 -23.42 -15.93
CA LYS A 88 -48.95 -24.08 -16.36
C LYS A 88 -49.18 -25.35 -15.57
#